data_AF-G0N134-F1
#
_entry.id   AF-G0N134-F1
#
_cell.length_a   1.000
_cell.length_b   1.000
_cell.length_c   1.000
_cell.angle_alpha   90.00
_cell.angle_beta   90.00
_cell.angle_gamma   90.00
#
_symmetry.space_group_name_H-M   'P 1'
#
loop_
_entity.id
_entity.type
_entity.pdbx_description
1 polymer ?
#
loop_
_entity_poly.entity_id
_entity_poly.type
_entity_poly.pdbx_seq_one_letter_code
_entity_poly.pdbx_strand_id
1 'polypeptide(L)'
;MNILLWNTTDFWVPTYVFNDDSYLSWGNIPYFLSVILAMFTCSWLSFYMTIVILEVRKFHGNATYLLACIYACWFENFIGSLVILPYKYGIVHLAAPGRIIEGFENTEDYLILDEITWKSVPILVASFLEWHYLGLINSGFACLLLERTLATLLFSDYESASRKKLSICLVIFHQTSSLLMAFSMIFHIFPLKNLLLMNVFGLVFLVPYLFLLRYYNIRARNNMRLAKNITKNTLAAKFQTEENVRSIHLAFRIFLMIIFFNVTCLVIIFLAIFKVPGERYYFQAAEHIIFFGPIYLVPAVVSTERDWRKRFFYYVPVNKLRIRPENPESEFQVPTVAAQTTAIHFEQLENLWV
;
A
#
# COMPACT_ATOMS: atom_id res chain seq x y z
N MET A 1 -18.37 1.83 12.03
CA MET A 1 -19.45 1.53 12.98
C MET A 1 -18.89 1.52 14.39
N ASN A 2 -19.61 2.03 15.39
CA ASN A 2 -19.12 2.06 16.76
C ASN A 2 -19.85 1.05 17.65
N ILE A 3 -19.08 0.32 18.45
CA ILE A 3 -19.55 -0.61 19.46
C ILE A 3 -19.28 0.02 20.82
N LEU A 4 -20.31 0.15 21.65
CA LEU A 4 -20.17 0.68 23.00
C LEU A 4 -20.16 -0.48 23.99
N LEU A 5 -18.99 -0.76 24.57
CA LEU A 5 -18.83 -1.79 25.60
C LEU A 5 -19.01 -1.17 26.99
N TRP A 6 -19.84 -1.82 27.83
CA TRP A 6 -20.10 -1.40 29.21
C TRP A 6 -20.54 0.07 29.34
N ASN A 7 -21.22 0.62 28.33
CA ASN A 7 -21.63 2.03 28.25
C ASN A 7 -20.49 3.05 28.47
N THR A 8 -19.22 2.64 28.31
CA THR A 8 -18.06 3.46 28.68
C THR A 8 -16.94 3.42 27.66
N THR A 9 -16.72 2.29 26.99
CA THR A 9 -15.60 2.13 26.05
C THR A 9 -16.12 2.05 24.62
N ASP A 10 -15.71 3.01 23.78
CA ASP A 10 -16.07 3.08 22.37
C ASP A 10 -15.05 2.30 21.51
N PHE A 11 -15.55 1.29 20.81
CA PHE A 11 -14.78 0.49 19.87
C PHE A 11 -15.20 0.77 18.43
N TRP A 12 -14.26 1.22 17.60
CA TRP A 12 -14.55 1.50 16.20
C TRP A 12 -14.27 0.28 15.31
N VAL A 13 -15.33 -0.24 14.67
CA VAL A 13 -15.23 -1.27 13.65
C VAL A 13 -15.19 -0.65 12.25
N PRO A 14 -14.22 -1.00 11.40
CA PRO A 14 -14.04 -0.46 10.04
C PRO A 14 -15.06 -0.95 8.99
N THR A 15 -16.31 -1.21 9.40
CA THR A 15 -17.44 -1.47 8.50
C THR A 15 -18.45 -0.32 8.56
N TYR A 16 -19.14 -0.06 7.45
CA TYR A 16 -20.23 0.91 7.42
C TYR A 16 -21.59 0.29 7.75
N VAL A 17 -21.73 -1.04 7.76
CA VAL A 17 -23.03 -1.69 8.01
C VAL A 17 -22.89 -2.97 8.84
N PHE A 18 -23.89 -3.23 9.68
CA PHE A 18 -24.13 -4.50 10.35
C PHE A 18 -25.54 -5.01 10.15
N ASN A 19 -25.67 -6.34 10.20
CA ASN A 19 -26.94 -7.07 10.15
C ASN A 19 -27.78 -6.81 8.88
N ASP A 20 -27.14 -6.55 7.75
CA ASP A 20 -27.84 -6.32 6.49
C ASP A 20 -27.88 -7.61 5.64
N ASP A 21 -28.99 -8.33 5.74
CA ASP A 21 -29.24 -9.57 5.00
C ASP A 21 -29.63 -9.34 3.53
N SER A 22 -29.84 -8.08 3.10
CA SER A 22 -30.23 -7.76 1.73
C SER A 22 -29.18 -8.24 0.71
N TYR A 23 -27.91 -8.34 1.10
CA TYR A 23 -26.81 -8.86 0.27
C TYR A 23 -26.94 -10.36 -0.05
N LEU A 24 -27.66 -11.12 0.78
CA LEU A 24 -27.91 -12.55 0.60
C LEU A 24 -29.22 -12.83 -0.18
N SER A 25 -29.97 -11.79 -0.53
CA SER A 25 -31.17 -11.93 -1.35
C SER A 25 -30.83 -12.38 -2.78
N TRP A 26 -31.74 -13.14 -3.41
CA TRP A 26 -31.55 -13.68 -4.77
C TRP A 26 -31.14 -12.63 -5.81
N GLY A 27 -31.65 -11.40 -5.71
CA GLY A 27 -31.30 -10.29 -6.60
C GLY A 27 -29.87 -9.78 -6.43
N ASN A 28 -29.28 -9.92 -5.23
CA ASN A 28 -27.95 -9.41 -4.88
C ASN A 28 -26.87 -10.50 -4.88
N ILE A 29 -27.22 -11.78 -5.09
CA ILE A 29 -26.25 -12.87 -5.24
C ILE A 29 -25.17 -12.57 -6.30
N PRO A 30 -25.48 -12.04 -7.51
CA PRO A 30 -24.43 -11.71 -8.49
C PRO A 30 -23.43 -10.69 -7.96
N TYR A 31 -23.90 -9.69 -7.21
CA TYR A 31 -23.04 -8.70 -6.57
C TYR A 31 -22.16 -9.35 -5.50
N PHE A 32 -22.75 -10.17 -4.61
CA PHE A 32 -22.00 -10.90 -3.58
C PHE A 32 -20.90 -11.79 -4.20
N LEU A 33 -21.23 -12.55 -5.25
CA LEU A 33 -20.25 -13.38 -5.96
C LEU A 33 -19.14 -12.53 -6.61
N SER A 34 -19.48 -11.35 -7.15
CA SER A 34 -18.48 -10.43 -7.72
C SER A 34 -17.50 -9.91 -6.67
N VAL A 35 -17.98 -9.61 -5.46
CA VAL A 35 -17.15 -9.19 -4.32
C VAL A 35 -16.19 -10.32 -3.94
N ILE A 36 -16.70 -11.55 -3.78
CA ILE A 36 -15.85 -12.72 -3.46
C ILE A 36 -14.80 -12.96 -4.55
N LEU A 37 -15.18 -12.89 -5.83
CA LEU A 37 -14.24 -13.04 -6.95
C LEU A 37 -13.17 -11.93 -6.93
N ALA A 38 -13.55 -10.70 -6.63
CA ALA A 38 -12.63 -9.58 -6.49
C ALA A 38 -11.67 -9.78 -5.31
N MET A 39 -12.13 -10.34 -4.18
CA MET A 39 -11.26 -10.70 -3.04
C MET A 39 -10.18 -11.72 -3.46
N PHE A 40 -10.56 -12.79 -4.16
CA PHE A 40 -9.60 -13.78 -4.68
C PHE A 40 -8.64 -13.17 -5.70
N THR A 41 -9.13 -12.28 -6.56
CA THR A 41 -8.31 -11.55 -7.53
C THR A 41 -7.28 -10.67 -6.82
N CYS A 42 -7.68 -9.90 -5.80
CA CYS A 42 -6.76 -9.11 -4.98
C CYS A 42 -5.70 -9.96 -4.31
N SER A 43 -6.10 -11.10 -3.72
CA SER A 43 -5.18 -12.04 -3.09
C SER A 43 -4.12 -12.53 -4.07
N TRP A 44 -4.55 -12.96 -5.26
CA TRP A 44 -3.65 -13.34 -6.35
C TRP A 44 -2.71 -12.20 -6.75
N LEU A 45 -3.23 -11.00 -7.01
CA LEU A 45 -2.45 -9.84 -7.42
C LEU A 45 -1.40 -9.45 -6.37
N SER A 46 -1.78 -9.35 -5.09
CA SER A 46 -0.88 -9.01 -3.98
C SER A 46 0.20 -10.07 -3.76
N PHE A 47 -0.17 -11.35 -3.81
CA PHE A 47 0.77 -12.46 -3.65
C PHE A 47 1.88 -12.42 -4.72
N TYR A 48 1.50 -12.40 -6.00
CA TYR A 48 2.48 -12.41 -7.08
C TYR A 48 3.24 -11.10 -7.21
N MET A 49 2.63 -9.96 -6.90
CA MET A 49 3.34 -8.70 -6.89
C MET A 49 4.45 -8.69 -5.82
N THR A 50 4.16 -9.24 -4.64
CA THR A 50 5.16 -9.40 -3.56
C THR A 50 6.35 -10.24 -4.04
N ILE A 51 6.08 -11.37 -4.69
CA ILE A 51 7.14 -12.23 -5.27
C ILE A 51 7.96 -11.46 -6.32
N VAL A 52 7.30 -10.80 -7.27
CA VAL A 52 7.97 -10.05 -8.36
C VAL A 52 8.89 -8.96 -7.81
N ILE A 53 8.46 -8.23 -6.78
CA ILE A 53 9.27 -7.19 -6.14
C ILE A 53 10.54 -7.79 -5.52
N LEU A 54 10.39 -8.91 -4.80
CA LEU A 54 11.49 -9.58 -4.11
C LEU A 54 12.47 -10.26 -5.07
N GLU A 55 12.01 -10.72 -6.24
CA GLU A 55 12.84 -11.36 -7.27
C GLU A 55 13.59 -10.35 -8.15
N VAL A 56 12.91 -9.33 -8.68
CA VAL A 56 13.48 -8.42 -9.69
C VAL A 56 14.32 -7.29 -9.08
N ARG A 57 14.05 -6.90 -7.83
CA ARG A 57 14.85 -5.97 -7.01
C ARG A 57 15.35 -4.71 -7.75
N LYS A 58 14.43 -3.83 -8.15
CA LYS A 58 14.74 -2.55 -8.83
C LYS A 58 15.09 -1.41 -7.89
N PHE A 59 14.79 -1.56 -6.62
CA PHE A 59 15.21 -0.65 -5.57
C PHE A 59 16.35 -1.26 -4.78
N HIS A 60 17.12 -0.42 -4.09
CA HIS A 60 17.96 -0.86 -2.99
C HIS A 60 17.15 -1.74 -2.01
N GLY A 61 17.83 -2.65 -1.31
CA GLY A 61 17.19 -3.68 -0.48
C GLY A 61 16.12 -3.11 0.47
N ASN A 62 16.40 -1.97 1.10
CA ASN A 62 15.50 -1.33 2.06
C ASN A 62 14.13 -0.97 1.45
N ALA A 63 14.10 -0.20 0.36
CA ALA A 63 12.86 0.13 -0.35
C ALA A 63 12.19 -1.10 -0.97
N THR A 64 12.96 -2.11 -1.42
CA THR A 64 12.39 -3.37 -1.90
C THR A 64 11.61 -4.09 -0.80
N TYR A 65 12.19 -4.23 0.39
CA TYR A 65 11.51 -4.87 1.52
C TYR A 65 10.30 -4.07 1.98
N LEU A 66 10.39 -2.73 2.09
CA LEU A 66 9.26 -1.89 2.45
C LEU A 66 8.10 -2.05 1.46
N LEU A 67 8.39 -2.02 0.15
CA LEU A 67 7.36 -2.17 -0.87
C LEU A 67 6.73 -3.58 -0.84
N ALA A 68 7.53 -4.62 -0.63
CA ALA A 68 7.02 -5.98 -0.45
C ALA A 68 6.12 -6.11 0.79
N CYS A 69 6.50 -5.50 1.91
CA CYS A 69 5.68 -5.47 3.13
C CYS A 69 4.34 -4.77 2.90
N ILE A 70 4.30 -3.68 2.11
CA ILE A 70 3.04 -2.98 1.77
C ILE A 70 2.09 -3.88 0.98
N TYR A 71 2.57 -4.73 0.07
CA TYR A 71 1.69 -5.68 -0.62
C TYR A 71 1.30 -6.86 0.26
N ALA A 72 2.22 -7.37 1.07
CA ALA A 72 1.95 -8.46 1.99
C ALA A 72 0.94 -8.07 3.09
N CYS A 73 0.94 -6.83 3.55
CA CYS A 73 0.01 -6.39 4.61
C CYS A 73 -1.46 -6.43 4.21
N TRP A 74 -1.77 -6.45 2.90
CA TRP A 74 -3.14 -6.65 2.42
C TRP A 74 -3.76 -7.96 2.94
N PHE A 75 -2.96 -8.98 3.24
CA PHE A 75 -3.45 -10.23 3.82
C PHE A 75 -3.99 -10.06 5.25
N GLU A 76 -3.51 -9.07 6.02
CA GLU A 76 -4.11 -8.73 7.33
C GLU A 76 -5.53 -8.20 7.15
N ASN A 77 -5.71 -7.30 6.18
CA ASN A 77 -7.03 -6.78 5.79
C ASN A 77 -7.95 -7.90 5.29
N PHE A 78 -7.45 -8.79 4.44
CA PHE A 78 -8.22 -9.92 3.91
C PHE A 78 -8.75 -10.81 5.03
N ILE A 79 -7.91 -11.15 6.01
CA ILE A 79 -8.31 -11.94 7.17
C ILE A 79 -9.33 -11.18 8.03
N GLY A 80 -9.09 -9.90 8.31
CA GLY A 80 -10.02 -9.04 9.04
C GLY A 80 -11.40 -8.99 8.39
N SER A 81 -11.45 -8.73 7.08
CA SER A 81 -12.71 -8.63 6.36
C SER A 81 -13.44 -9.97 6.30
N LEU A 82 -12.74 -11.10 6.09
CA LEU A 82 -13.38 -12.41 6.17
C LEU A 82 -14.07 -12.67 7.51
N VAL A 83 -13.49 -12.18 8.61
CA VAL A 83 -14.08 -12.30 9.94
C VAL A 83 -15.25 -11.34 10.13
N ILE A 84 -15.22 -10.13 9.55
CA ILE A 84 -16.30 -9.14 9.64
C ILE A 84 -17.51 -9.50 8.76
N LEU A 85 -17.31 -10.13 7.60
CA LEU A 85 -18.36 -10.44 6.61
C LEU A 85 -19.61 -11.13 7.20
N PRO A 86 -19.50 -12.18 8.06
CA PRO A 86 -20.67 -12.81 8.66
C PRO A 86 -21.51 -11.86 9.53
N TYR A 87 -20.87 -10.89 10.20
CA TYR A 87 -21.57 -9.87 11.00
C TYR A 87 -22.20 -8.81 10.10
N LYS A 88 -21.50 -8.41 9.04
CA LYS A 88 -21.98 -7.45 8.04
C LYS A 88 -23.28 -7.92 7.39
N TYR A 89 -23.32 -9.18 6.95
CA TYR A 89 -24.47 -9.76 6.26
C TYR A 89 -25.53 -10.37 7.17
N GLY A 90 -25.43 -10.17 8.48
CA GLY A 90 -26.43 -10.66 9.44
C GLY A 90 -26.51 -12.19 9.56
N ILE A 91 -25.43 -12.91 9.26
CA ILE A 91 -25.32 -14.35 9.55
C ILE A 91 -25.05 -14.56 11.04
N VAL A 92 -24.21 -13.68 11.62
CA VAL A 92 -23.89 -13.66 13.05
C VAL A 92 -24.30 -12.32 13.63
N HIS A 93 -25.16 -12.36 14.65
CA HIS A 93 -25.64 -11.15 15.33
C HIS A 93 -24.94 -10.95 16.67
N LEU A 94 -24.57 -9.70 16.94
CA LEU A 94 -23.97 -9.25 18.21
C LEU A 94 -25.02 -8.72 19.21
N ALA A 95 -26.16 -8.23 18.71
CA ALA A 95 -27.32 -7.82 19.51
C ALA A 95 -28.61 -8.40 18.91
N ALA A 96 -29.78 -8.00 19.41
CA ALA A 96 -31.07 -8.52 18.96
C ALA A 96 -31.23 -8.45 17.43
N PRO A 97 -31.67 -9.53 16.77
CA PRO A 97 -31.82 -9.58 15.32
C PRO A 97 -32.91 -8.61 14.85
N GLY A 98 -32.76 -8.06 13.64
CA GLY A 98 -33.77 -7.21 12.98
C GLY A 98 -33.46 -5.71 12.94
N ARG A 99 -32.35 -5.26 13.54
CA ARG A 99 -31.86 -3.88 13.41
C ARG A 99 -30.61 -3.82 12.55
N ILE A 100 -30.74 -3.17 11.38
CA ILE A 100 -29.60 -2.77 10.54
C ILE A 100 -28.99 -1.52 11.17
N ILE A 101 -27.68 -1.51 11.33
CA ILE A 101 -26.94 -0.35 11.82
C ILE A 101 -26.07 0.13 10.67
N GLU A 102 -26.17 1.40 10.30
CA GLU A 102 -25.45 1.99 9.17
C GLU A 102 -24.61 3.22 9.60
N GLY A 103 -23.49 3.43 8.91
CA GLY A 103 -22.56 4.55 9.11
C GLY A 103 -21.16 4.11 9.55
N PHE A 104 -20.12 4.81 9.06
CA PHE A 104 -18.75 4.59 9.54
C PHE A 104 -18.54 5.13 10.95
N GLU A 105 -19.16 6.25 11.30
CA GLU A 105 -19.15 6.83 12.64
C GLU A 105 -20.58 7.32 12.92
N ASN A 106 -21.23 6.73 13.92
CA ASN A 106 -22.56 7.15 14.35
C ASN A 106 -22.60 7.11 15.88
N THR A 107 -22.29 8.25 16.49
CA THR A 107 -22.25 8.41 17.96
C THR A 107 -23.65 8.52 18.58
N GLU A 108 -24.70 8.57 17.77
CA GLU A 108 -26.09 8.60 18.25
C GLU A 108 -26.70 7.20 18.30
N ASP A 109 -26.14 6.24 17.53
CA ASP A 109 -26.66 4.89 17.39
C ASP A 109 -25.60 3.80 17.54
N TYR A 110 -25.08 3.67 18.76
CA TYR A 110 -24.10 2.64 19.11
C TYR A 110 -24.72 1.24 19.13
N LEU A 111 -23.94 0.25 18.67
CA LEU A 111 -24.18 -1.14 19.03
C LEU A 111 -23.71 -1.36 20.48
N ILE A 112 -24.65 -1.39 21.41
CA ILE A 112 -24.36 -1.57 22.84
C ILE A 112 -24.09 -3.05 23.13
N LEU A 113 -22.96 -3.34 23.78
CA LEU A 113 -22.61 -4.65 24.30
C LEU A 113 -22.41 -4.55 25.82
N ASP A 114 -23.24 -5.27 26.56
CA ASP A 114 -23.15 -5.31 28.02
C ASP A 114 -21.99 -6.18 28.51
N GLU A 115 -21.53 -7.15 27.70
CA GLU A 115 -20.42 -8.03 28.05
C GLU A 115 -19.62 -8.45 26.81
N ILE A 116 -18.32 -8.75 27.01
CA ILE A 116 -17.50 -9.39 25.98
C ILE A 116 -17.90 -10.86 25.90
N THR A 117 -18.40 -11.28 24.74
CA THR A 117 -18.76 -12.67 24.47
C THR A 117 -17.79 -13.29 23.47
N TRP A 118 -17.77 -14.62 23.37
CA TRP A 118 -17.02 -15.32 22.32
C TRP A 118 -17.42 -14.92 20.89
N LYS A 119 -18.60 -14.29 20.72
CA LYS A 119 -19.05 -13.72 19.44
C LYS A 119 -18.47 -12.32 19.19
N SER A 120 -18.12 -11.55 20.22
CA SER A 120 -17.58 -10.20 20.05
C SER A 120 -16.04 -10.18 19.95
N VAL A 121 -15.33 -11.17 20.49
CA VAL A 121 -13.86 -11.23 20.39
C VAL A 121 -13.35 -11.25 18.93
N PRO A 122 -13.91 -12.07 18.00
CA PRO A 122 -13.44 -12.10 16.63
C PRO A 122 -13.55 -10.75 15.93
N ILE A 123 -14.62 -10.00 16.19
CA ILE A 123 -14.82 -8.69 15.54
C ILE A 123 -13.85 -7.64 16.04
N LEU A 124 -13.46 -7.67 17.32
CA LEU A 124 -12.45 -6.77 17.88
C LEU A 124 -11.06 -7.05 17.28
N VAL A 125 -10.69 -8.33 17.16
CA VAL A 125 -9.44 -8.74 16.51
C VAL A 125 -9.43 -8.34 15.03
N ALA A 126 -10.53 -8.59 14.32
CA ALA A 126 -10.66 -8.20 12.92
C ALA A 126 -10.57 -6.69 12.71
N SER A 127 -11.21 -5.90 13.59
CA SER A 127 -11.13 -4.45 13.57
C SER A 127 -9.70 -3.97 13.75
N PHE A 128 -8.95 -4.57 14.69
CA PHE A 128 -7.54 -4.27 14.88
C PHE A 128 -6.73 -4.56 13.61
N LEU A 129 -6.94 -5.72 12.96
CA LEU A 129 -6.21 -6.09 11.74
C LEU A 129 -6.47 -5.11 10.58
N GLU A 130 -7.72 -4.72 10.36
CA GLU A 130 -8.07 -3.75 9.30
C GLU A 130 -7.51 -2.34 9.59
N TRP A 131 -7.59 -1.87 10.84
CA TRP A 131 -7.00 -0.59 11.22
C TRP A 131 -5.47 -0.61 11.17
N HIS A 132 -4.85 -1.73 11.54
CA HIS A 132 -3.41 -1.93 11.41
C HIS A 132 -2.98 -1.96 9.95
N TYR A 133 -3.72 -2.63 9.07
CA TYR A 133 -3.48 -2.56 7.63
C TYR A 133 -3.55 -1.12 7.09
N LEU A 134 -4.58 -0.35 7.44
CA LEU A 134 -4.69 1.06 7.05
C LEU A 134 -3.52 1.89 7.57
N GLY A 135 -3.08 1.62 8.81
CA GLY A 135 -1.86 2.16 9.39
C GLY A 135 -0.63 1.84 8.56
N LEU A 136 -0.45 0.57 8.16
CA LEU A 136 0.69 0.08 7.39
C LEU A 136 0.76 0.72 6.00
N ILE A 137 -0.37 0.89 5.33
CA ILE A 137 -0.42 1.58 4.03
C ILE A 137 -0.01 3.04 4.19
N ASN A 138 -0.63 3.76 5.12
CA ASN A 138 -0.41 5.19 5.28
C ASN A 138 1.04 5.50 5.68
N SER A 139 1.55 4.78 6.67
CA SER A 139 2.93 4.93 7.15
C SER A 139 3.96 4.36 6.16
N GLY A 140 3.62 3.32 5.40
CA GLY A 140 4.51 2.68 4.43
C GLY A 140 4.96 3.64 3.33
N PHE A 141 4.05 4.49 2.86
CA PHE A 141 4.38 5.52 1.87
C PHE A 141 5.30 6.60 2.42
N ALA A 142 5.06 7.05 3.66
CA ALA A 142 5.96 7.97 4.34
C ALA A 142 7.35 7.35 4.54
N CYS A 143 7.43 6.09 4.96
CA CYS A 143 8.68 5.36 5.12
C CYS A 143 9.45 5.19 3.80
N LEU A 144 8.77 4.86 2.69
CA LEU A 144 9.40 4.81 1.37
C LEU A 144 9.98 6.16 0.96
N LEU A 145 9.25 7.26 1.21
CA LEU A 145 9.71 8.60 0.88
C LEU A 145 10.88 9.06 1.76
N LEU A 146 10.85 8.73 3.05
CA LEU A 146 11.98 8.93 3.98
C LEU A 146 13.19 8.14 3.52
N GLU A 147 13.00 6.88 3.11
CA GLU A 147 14.08 6.04 2.62
C GLU A 147 14.71 6.62 1.34
N ARG A 148 13.90 7.13 0.40
CA ARG A 148 14.39 7.85 -0.81
C ARG A 148 15.09 9.17 -0.45
N THR A 149 14.65 9.85 0.60
CA THR A 149 15.32 11.05 1.12
C THR A 149 16.71 10.70 1.65
N LEU A 150 16.81 9.65 2.45
CA LEU A 150 18.08 9.18 3.01
C LEU A 150 19.04 8.69 1.91
N ALA A 151 18.51 8.04 0.86
CA ALA A 151 19.29 7.69 -0.33
C ALA A 151 19.87 8.93 -1.03
N THR A 152 19.11 10.03 -1.05
CA THR A 152 19.54 11.31 -1.63
C THR A 152 20.56 12.04 -0.75
N LEU A 153 20.35 12.06 0.57
CA LEU A 153 21.26 12.72 1.52
C LEU A 153 22.59 12.00 1.65
N LEU A 154 22.56 10.66 1.63
CA LEU A 154 23.73 9.81 1.82
C LEU A 154 24.27 9.26 0.48
N PHE A 155 24.08 10.02 -0.60
CA PHE A 155 24.34 9.56 -1.98
C PHE A 155 25.77 9.02 -2.20
N SER A 156 26.75 9.47 -1.41
CA SER A 156 28.16 9.09 -1.53
C SER A 156 28.43 7.59 -1.34
N ASP A 157 27.70 6.97 -0.43
CA ASP A 157 27.99 5.61 0.05
C ASP A 157 26.73 4.77 0.29
N TYR A 158 25.55 5.28 -0.10
CA TYR A 158 24.27 4.60 0.11
C TYR A 158 24.21 3.20 -0.47
N GLU A 159 24.69 3.04 -1.71
CA GLU A 159 24.68 1.75 -2.42
C GLU A 159 25.89 0.86 -2.07
N SER A 160 26.99 1.45 -1.60
CA SER A 160 28.23 0.71 -1.31
C SER A 160 28.32 0.22 0.13
N ALA A 161 27.64 0.87 1.08
CA ALA A 161 27.62 0.46 2.47
C ALA A 161 26.35 -0.34 2.80
N SER A 162 26.50 -1.58 3.26
CA SER A 162 25.39 -2.40 3.74
C SER A 162 24.79 -1.81 5.04
N ARG A 163 23.82 -0.90 4.90
CA ARG A 163 23.16 -0.20 6.00
C ARG A 163 21.95 -0.95 6.54
N LYS A 164 22.16 -2.20 6.97
CA LYS A 164 21.12 -3.06 7.57
C LYS A 164 20.43 -2.39 8.76
N LYS A 165 21.18 -1.67 9.59
CA LYS A 165 20.64 -0.90 10.73
C LYS A 165 19.60 0.14 10.31
N LEU A 166 19.80 0.80 9.17
CA LEU A 166 18.83 1.76 8.64
C LEU A 166 17.54 1.06 8.21
N SER A 167 17.65 -0.07 7.52
CA SER A 167 16.49 -0.89 7.15
C SER A 167 15.69 -1.33 8.38
N ILE A 168 16.38 -1.84 9.41
CA ILE A 168 15.75 -2.30 10.65
C ILE A 168 15.05 -1.12 11.34
N CYS A 169 15.70 0.03 11.43
CA CYS A 169 15.11 1.24 12.02
C CYS A 169 13.87 1.71 11.27
N LEU A 170 13.89 1.74 9.93
CA LEU A 170 12.74 2.10 9.11
C LEU A 170 11.58 1.12 9.27
N VAL A 171 11.85 -0.18 9.34
CA VAL A 171 10.80 -1.20 9.56
C VAL A 171 10.21 -1.09 10.97
N ILE A 172 11.03 -0.90 12.00
CA ILE A 172 10.54 -0.68 13.37
C ILE A 172 9.68 0.58 13.44
N PHE A 173 10.14 1.68 12.84
CA PHE A 173 9.36 2.92 12.79
C PHE A 173 8.04 2.71 12.04
N HIS A 174 8.07 2.01 10.90
CA HIS A 174 6.90 1.68 10.10
C HIS A 174 5.86 0.91 10.92
N GLN A 175 6.25 -0.19 11.55
CA GLN A 175 5.38 -1.05 12.35
C GLN A 175 4.85 -0.33 13.59
N THR A 176 5.71 0.37 14.34
CA THR A 176 5.28 1.12 15.53
C THR A 176 4.29 2.22 15.18
N SER A 177 4.52 2.97 14.08
CA SER A 177 3.59 4.01 13.64
C SER A 177 2.22 3.44 13.24
N SER A 178 2.22 2.28 12.60
CA SER A 178 1.00 1.56 12.24
C SER A 178 0.24 1.05 13.46
N LEU A 179 0.93 0.47 14.43
CA LEU A 179 0.33 0.01 15.68
C LEU A 179 -0.30 1.16 16.46
N LEU A 180 0.39 2.30 16.59
CA LEU A 180 -0.16 3.49 17.25
C LEU A 180 -1.41 4.00 16.54
N MET A 181 -1.42 4.00 15.21
CA MET A 181 -2.60 4.35 14.43
C MET A 181 -3.74 3.36 14.67
N ALA A 182 -3.47 2.06 14.64
CA ALA A 182 -4.47 1.02 14.87
C ALA A 182 -5.13 1.16 16.26
N PHE A 183 -4.33 1.37 17.31
CA PHE A 183 -4.85 1.62 18.65
C PHE A 183 -5.65 2.91 18.75
N SER A 184 -5.21 3.97 18.07
CA SER A 184 -5.95 5.23 18.06
C SER A 184 -7.30 5.12 17.38
N MET A 185 -7.38 4.31 16.31
CA MET A 185 -8.62 4.05 15.59
C MET A 185 -9.56 3.14 16.37
N ILE A 186 -9.06 1.98 16.85
CA ILE A 186 -9.93 1.00 17.52
C ILE A 186 -10.58 1.55 18.78
N PHE A 187 -9.90 2.40 19.55
CA PHE A 187 -10.46 3.07 20.73
C PHE A 187 -11.13 4.42 20.42
N HIS A 188 -11.36 4.70 19.14
CA HIS A 188 -12.04 5.91 18.67
C HIS A 188 -11.51 7.21 19.31
N ILE A 189 -10.18 7.35 19.40
CA ILE A 189 -9.54 8.50 20.08
C ILE A 189 -9.85 9.81 19.35
N PHE A 190 -9.98 9.75 18.02
CA PHE A 190 -10.30 10.90 17.18
C PHE A 190 -11.52 10.60 16.31
N PRO A 191 -12.45 11.58 16.15
CA PRO A 191 -13.53 11.48 15.18
C PRO A 191 -13.02 11.28 13.75
N LEU A 192 -13.76 10.56 12.90
CA LEU A 192 -13.42 10.26 11.51
C LEU A 192 -13.09 11.55 10.74
N LYS A 193 -13.88 12.61 10.92
CA LYS A 193 -13.66 13.89 10.24
C LYS A 193 -12.27 14.48 10.53
N ASN A 194 -11.82 14.39 11.78
CA ASN A 194 -10.51 14.92 12.17
C ASN A 194 -9.38 14.10 11.55
N LEU A 195 -9.53 12.78 11.50
CA LEU A 195 -8.57 11.88 10.87
C LEU A 195 -8.45 12.10 9.37
N LEU A 196 -9.57 12.34 8.68
CA LEU A 196 -9.58 12.69 7.27
C LEU A 196 -8.90 14.04 7.03
N LEU A 197 -9.15 15.04 7.89
CA LEU A 197 -8.46 16.34 7.81
C LEU A 197 -6.96 16.20 8.05
N MET A 198 -6.53 15.37 9.00
CA MET A 198 -5.11 15.06 9.19
C MET A 198 -4.49 14.39 7.96
N ASN A 199 -5.22 13.49 7.28
CA ASN A 199 -4.77 12.88 6.03
C ASN A 199 -4.60 13.93 4.93
N VAL A 200 -5.60 14.79 4.72
CA VAL A 200 -5.54 15.92 3.77
C VAL A 200 -4.34 16.83 4.09
N PHE A 201 -4.15 17.20 5.35
CA PHE A 201 -3.01 18.00 5.77
C PHE A 201 -1.69 17.30 5.44
N GLY A 202 -1.58 16.00 5.74
CA GLY A 202 -0.43 15.17 5.38
C GLY A 202 -0.12 15.21 3.88
N LEU A 203 -1.13 15.07 3.02
CA LEU A 203 -0.97 15.17 1.57
C LEU A 203 -0.45 16.53 1.10
N VAL A 204 -0.92 17.63 1.72
CA VAL A 204 -0.49 19.00 1.39
C VAL A 204 1.02 19.19 1.62
N PHE A 205 1.64 18.47 2.57
CA PHE A 205 3.10 18.48 2.73
C PHE A 205 3.81 17.41 1.89
N LEU A 206 3.23 16.21 1.83
CA LEU A 206 3.82 15.05 1.14
C LEU A 206 4.01 15.32 -0.35
N VAL A 207 2.99 15.89 -1.02
CA VAL A 207 3.01 16.10 -2.46
C VAL A 207 4.10 17.11 -2.86
N PRO A 208 4.15 18.35 -2.32
CA PRO A 208 5.26 19.26 -2.62
C PRO A 208 6.63 18.69 -2.29
N TYR A 209 6.77 17.97 -1.17
CA TYR A 209 8.03 17.35 -0.79
C TYR A 209 8.51 16.33 -1.82
N LEU A 210 7.62 15.48 -2.34
CA LEU A 210 7.94 14.54 -3.42
C LEU A 210 8.45 15.26 -4.68
N PHE A 211 7.82 16.37 -5.07
CA PHE A 211 8.27 17.18 -6.20
C PHE A 211 9.64 17.82 -5.94
N LEU A 212 9.87 18.35 -4.74
CA LEU A 212 11.16 18.92 -4.34
C LEU A 212 12.27 17.87 -4.35
N LEU A 213 12.00 16.67 -3.82
CA LEU A 213 12.96 15.57 -3.80
C LEU A 213 13.32 15.13 -5.23
N ARG A 214 12.33 15.04 -6.12
CA ARG A 214 12.57 14.77 -7.55
C ARG A 214 13.40 15.87 -8.21
N TYR A 215 13.05 17.13 -7.97
CA TYR A 215 13.79 18.28 -8.51
C TYR A 215 15.25 18.28 -8.06
N TYR A 216 15.49 18.04 -6.76
CA TYR A 216 16.84 17.97 -6.21
C TYR A 216 17.68 16.88 -6.88
N ASN A 217 17.13 15.67 -7.03
CA ASN A 217 17.81 14.54 -7.66
C ASN A 217 18.14 14.80 -9.14
N ILE A 218 17.20 15.39 -9.90
CA ILE A 218 17.44 15.78 -11.29
C ILE A 218 18.52 16.88 -11.37
N ARG A 219 18.49 17.86 -10.48
CA ARG A 219 19.50 18.92 -10.41
C ARG A 219 20.89 18.36 -10.07
N ALA A 220 20.96 17.41 -9.14
CA ALA A 220 22.21 16.73 -8.77
C ALA A 220 22.82 16.01 -9.99
N ARG A 221 22.01 15.27 -10.74
CA ARG A 221 22.43 14.63 -12.01
C ARG A 221 22.93 15.63 -13.04
N ASN A 222 22.21 16.73 -13.25
CA ASN A 222 22.60 17.76 -14.21
C ASN A 222 23.94 18.42 -13.81
N ASN A 223 24.15 18.68 -12.52
CA ASN A 223 25.41 19.22 -12.02
C ASN A 223 26.59 18.25 -12.23
N MET A 224 26.38 16.95 -12.05
CA MET A 224 27.39 15.91 -12.31
C MET A 224 27.73 15.80 -13.80
N ARG A 225 26.71 15.85 -14.68
CA ARG A 225 26.92 15.84 -16.14
C ARG A 225 27.70 17.05 -16.64
N LEU A 226 27.42 18.22 -16.08
CA LEU A 226 28.10 19.48 -16.41
C LEU A 226 29.47 19.65 -15.71
N ALA A 227 29.95 18.64 -14.98
CA ALA A 227 31.21 18.69 -14.24
C ALA A 227 31.37 19.94 -13.34
N LYS A 228 30.25 20.51 -12.86
CA LYS A 228 30.27 21.80 -12.11
C LYS A 228 31.12 21.76 -10.84
N ASN A 229 31.36 20.57 -10.29
CA ASN A 229 32.29 20.34 -9.18
C ASN A 229 33.28 19.24 -9.56
N ILE A 230 34.44 19.62 -10.09
CA ILE A 230 35.48 18.71 -10.58
C ILE A 230 35.90 17.70 -9.50
N THR A 231 36.01 18.13 -8.24
CA THR A 231 36.41 17.29 -7.09
C THR A 231 35.40 16.22 -6.70
N LYS A 232 34.12 16.39 -7.03
CA LYS A 232 33.05 15.41 -6.77
C LYS A 232 32.67 14.61 -8.02
N ASN A 233 33.34 14.87 -9.15
CA ASN A 233 32.98 14.35 -10.46
C ASN A 233 33.65 12.99 -10.74
N THR A 234 33.54 12.05 -9.80
CA THR A 234 34.05 10.69 -9.99
C THR A 234 33.07 9.84 -10.79
N LEU A 235 33.58 8.81 -11.48
CA LEU A 235 32.75 7.89 -12.24
C LEU A 235 31.70 7.20 -11.33
N ALA A 236 32.12 6.75 -10.15
CA ALA A 236 31.23 6.15 -9.15
C ALA A 236 30.10 7.10 -8.73
N ALA A 237 30.39 8.38 -8.48
CA ALA A 237 29.38 9.36 -8.11
C ALA A 237 28.37 9.62 -9.25
N LYS A 238 28.81 9.57 -10.52
CA LYS A 238 27.90 9.66 -11.68
C LYS A 238 26.96 8.47 -11.76
N PHE A 239 27.47 7.25 -11.59
CA PHE A 239 26.65 6.03 -11.58
C PHE A 239 25.61 6.04 -10.45
N GLN A 240 26.03 6.37 -9.23
CA GLN A 240 25.13 6.47 -8.07
C GLN A 240 24.02 7.52 -8.31
N THR A 241 24.37 8.66 -8.91
CA THR A 241 23.39 9.73 -9.18
C THR A 241 22.40 9.32 -10.28
N GLU A 242 22.84 8.64 -11.33
CA GLU A 242 21.96 8.11 -12.38
C GLU A 242 21.00 7.05 -11.82
N GLU A 243 21.48 6.14 -10.99
CA GLU A 243 20.64 5.09 -10.40
C GLU A 243 19.62 5.68 -9.41
N ASN A 244 20.03 6.64 -8.57
CA ASN A 244 19.10 7.34 -7.68
C ASN A 244 18.04 8.13 -8.47
N VAL A 245 18.41 8.76 -9.59
CA VAL A 245 17.44 9.41 -10.48
C VAL A 245 16.51 8.41 -11.16
N ARG A 246 16.99 7.25 -11.60
CA ARG A 246 16.12 6.19 -12.14
C ARG A 246 15.11 5.74 -11.08
N SER A 247 15.62 5.50 -9.87
CA SER A 247 14.82 5.05 -8.76
C SER A 247 13.77 6.07 -8.32
N ILE A 248 14.11 7.36 -8.23
CA ILE A 248 13.12 8.40 -7.88
C ILE A 248 12.05 8.55 -8.96
N HIS A 249 12.35 8.34 -10.25
CA HIS A 249 11.33 8.35 -11.30
C HIS A 249 10.37 7.16 -11.20
N LEU A 250 10.88 5.99 -10.79
CA LEU A 250 10.05 4.83 -10.53
C LEU A 250 9.14 5.08 -9.32
N ALA A 251 9.72 5.49 -8.19
CA ALA A 251 8.98 5.83 -6.98
C ALA A 251 7.94 6.94 -7.22
N PHE A 252 8.29 8.00 -7.95
CA PHE A 252 7.40 9.11 -8.27
C PHE A 252 6.14 8.65 -9.02
N ARG A 253 6.27 7.74 -10.00
CA ARG A 253 5.12 7.19 -10.72
C ARG A 253 4.21 6.37 -9.80
N ILE A 254 4.79 5.58 -8.89
CA ILE A 254 4.05 4.81 -7.89
C ILE A 254 3.31 5.76 -6.94
N PHE A 255 3.99 6.78 -6.40
CA PHE A 255 3.39 7.77 -5.51
C PHE A 255 2.24 8.54 -6.16
N LEU A 256 2.36 8.96 -7.43
CA LEU A 256 1.26 9.66 -8.12
C LEU A 256 -0.02 8.83 -8.18
N MET A 257 0.11 7.52 -8.45
CA MET A 257 -1.04 6.62 -8.50
C MET A 257 -1.69 6.51 -7.12
N ILE A 258 -0.88 6.30 -6.08
CA ILE A 258 -1.36 6.24 -4.70
C ILE A 258 -2.06 7.53 -4.29
N ILE A 259 -1.48 8.70 -4.58
CA ILE A 259 -2.05 10.01 -4.27
C ILE A 259 -3.40 10.16 -4.98
N PHE A 260 -3.50 9.78 -6.25
CA PHE A 260 -4.75 9.82 -6.99
C PHE A 260 -5.84 8.95 -6.34
N PHE A 261 -5.52 7.72 -5.96
CA PHE A 261 -6.48 6.83 -5.27
C PHE A 261 -6.86 7.34 -3.88
N ASN A 262 -5.90 7.87 -3.13
CA ASN A 262 -6.15 8.44 -1.81
C ASN A 262 -7.09 9.66 -1.90
N VAL A 263 -6.81 10.60 -2.80
CA VAL A 263 -7.70 11.75 -3.06
C VAL A 263 -9.09 11.30 -3.49
N THR A 264 -9.19 10.31 -4.38
CA THR A 264 -10.48 9.76 -4.81
C THR A 264 -11.26 9.18 -3.63
N CYS A 265 -10.61 8.39 -2.77
CA CYS A 265 -11.20 7.84 -1.57
C CYS A 265 -11.67 8.94 -0.59
N LEU A 266 -10.83 9.96 -0.36
CA LEU A 266 -11.17 11.11 0.49
C LEU A 266 -12.42 11.83 0.00
N VAL A 267 -12.51 12.13 -1.30
CA VAL A 267 -13.69 12.79 -1.91
C VAL A 267 -14.95 11.96 -1.66
N ILE A 268 -14.90 10.65 -1.92
CA ILE A 268 -16.05 9.75 -1.73
C ILE A 268 -16.49 9.71 -0.26
N ILE A 269 -15.55 9.61 0.68
CA ILE A 269 -15.88 9.61 2.11
C ILE A 269 -16.47 10.96 2.54
N PHE A 270 -15.94 12.08 2.06
CA PHE A 270 -16.52 13.40 2.35
C PHE A 270 -17.93 13.57 1.78
N LEU A 271 -18.21 13.08 0.57
CA LEU A 271 -19.57 13.08 0.01
C LEU A 271 -20.55 12.32 0.91
N ALA A 272 -20.11 11.19 1.47
CA ALA A 272 -20.91 10.41 2.40
C ALA A 272 -21.12 11.15 3.74
N ILE A 273 -20.07 11.75 4.33
CA ILE A 273 -20.17 12.53 5.57
C ILE A 273 -21.09 13.75 5.42
N PHE A 274 -21.07 14.40 4.26
CA PHE A 274 -21.95 15.53 3.95
C PHE A 274 -23.38 15.12 3.57
N LYS A 275 -23.73 13.84 3.70
CA LYS A 275 -25.08 13.30 3.44
C LYS A 275 -25.61 13.63 2.06
N VAL A 276 -24.73 13.64 1.05
CA VAL A 276 -25.14 13.79 -0.35
C VAL A 276 -26.07 12.62 -0.72
N PRO A 277 -27.15 12.83 -1.52
CA PRO A 277 -28.05 11.75 -1.89
C PRO A 277 -27.30 10.51 -2.40
N GLY A 278 -27.56 9.36 -1.77
CA GLY A 278 -26.82 8.13 -2.01
C GLY A 278 -25.65 7.86 -1.05
N GLU A 279 -25.62 8.48 0.14
CA GLU A 279 -24.57 8.32 1.17
C GLU A 279 -24.15 6.87 1.44
N ARG A 280 -25.12 5.95 1.50
CA ARG A 280 -24.86 4.52 1.68
C ARG A 280 -23.97 3.94 0.58
N TYR A 281 -24.20 4.32 -0.68
CA TYR A 281 -23.39 3.87 -1.80
C TYR A 281 -21.98 4.48 -1.77
N TYR A 282 -21.83 5.73 -1.31
CA TYR A 282 -20.51 6.33 -1.14
C TYR A 282 -19.70 5.63 -0.04
N PHE A 283 -20.32 5.32 1.10
CA PHE A 283 -19.67 4.56 2.16
C PHE A 283 -19.27 3.16 1.71
N GLN A 284 -20.17 2.47 1.02
CA GLN A 284 -19.87 1.18 0.42
C GLN A 284 -18.72 1.31 -0.60
N ALA A 285 -18.74 2.30 -1.48
CA ALA A 285 -17.67 2.51 -2.45
C ALA A 285 -16.32 2.80 -1.78
N ALA A 286 -16.30 3.57 -0.70
CA ALA A 286 -15.06 3.85 0.05
C ALA A 286 -14.43 2.57 0.62
N GLU A 287 -15.23 1.71 1.25
CA GLU A 287 -14.76 0.42 1.78
C GLU A 287 -14.19 -0.46 0.67
N HIS A 288 -14.90 -0.57 -0.47
CA HIS A 288 -14.44 -1.36 -1.60
C HIS A 288 -13.19 -0.77 -2.27
N ILE A 289 -13.06 0.56 -2.36
CA ILE A 289 -11.84 1.18 -2.89
C ILE A 289 -10.67 0.82 -2.00
N ILE A 290 -10.78 1.00 -0.67
CA ILE A 290 -9.70 0.65 0.27
C ILE A 290 -9.36 -0.83 0.16
N PHE A 291 -10.37 -1.70 0.24
CA PHE A 291 -10.17 -3.14 0.27
C PHE A 291 -9.66 -3.70 -1.07
N PHE A 292 -10.18 -3.24 -2.21
CA PHE A 292 -9.78 -3.68 -3.54
C PHE A 292 -8.59 -2.88 -4.12
N GLY A 293 -7.85 -2.16 -3.28
CA GLY A 293 -6.49 -1.65 -3.49
C GLY A 293 -5.69 -2.32 -4.59
N PRO A 294 -5.44 -3.63 -4.46
CA PRO A 294 -4.59 -4.37 -5.38
C PRO A 294 -5.07 -4.39 -6.83
N ILE A 295 -6.38 -4.33 -7.10
CA ILE A 295 -6.94 -4.38 -8.47
C ILE A 295 -6.41 -3.22 -9.31
N TYR A 296 -6.19 -2.06 -8.70
CA TYR A 296 -5.77 -0.87 -9.40
C TYR A 296 -4.30 -0.52 -9.14
N LEU A 297 -3.77 -0.76 -7.93
CA LEU A 297 -2.36 -0.50 -7.62
C LEU A 297 -1.42 -1.47 -8.31
N VAL A 298 -1.72 -2.77 -8.34
CA VAL A 298 -0.81 -3.76 -8.94
C VAL A 298 -0.63 -3.50 -10.43
N PRO A 299 -1.67 -3.36 -11.26
CA PRO A 299 -1.49 -3.01 -12.67
C PRO A 299 -0.74 -1.70 -12.87
N ALA A 300 -1.02 -0.69 -12.03
CA ALA A 300 -0.32 0.58 -12.09
C ALA A 300 1.19 0.40 -11.84
N VAL A 301 1.60 -0.29 -10.78
CA VAL A 301 3.02 -0.53 -10.48
C VAL A 301 3.68 -1.42 -11.52
N VAL A 302 3.01 -2.50 -11.94
CA VAL A 302 3.48 -3.39 -13.03
C VAL A 302 3.71 -2.60 -14.32
N SER A 303 2.88 -1.59 -14.62
CA SER A 303 3.06 -0.76 -15.82
C SER A 303 4.30 0.14 -15.77
N THR A 304 4.78 0.49 -14.56
CA THR A 304 5.88 1.45 -14.39
C THR A 304 7.24 0.90 -14.83
N GLU A 305 7.52 -0.38 -14.60
CA GLU A 305 8.83 -0.98 -14.86
C GLU A 305 8.72 -2.23 -15.73
N ARG A 306 9.55 -2.30 -16.77
CA ARG A 306 9.45 -3.33 -17.81
C ARG A 306 9.73 -4.72 -17.25
N ASP A 307 10.68 -4.82 -16.33
CA ASP A 307 11.10 -6.12 -15.79
C ASP A 307 10.08 -6.67 -14.79
N TRP A 308 9.47 -5.81 -13.97
CA TRP A 308 8.31 -6.19 -13.16
C TRP A 308 7.16 -6.64 -14.05
N ARG A 309 6.88 -5.92 -15.14
CA ARG A 309 5.86 -6.31 -16.11
C ARG A 309 6.07 -7.69 -16.69
N LYS A 310 7.26 -7.94 -17.23
CA LYS A 310 7.61 -9.24 -17.81
C LYS A 310 7.47 -10.37 -16.81
N ARG A 311 8.02 -10.19 -15.60
CA ARG A 311 7.97 -11.23 -14.55
C ARG A 311 6.56 -11.44 -14.01
N PHE A 312 5.77 -10.38 -13.82
CA PHE A 312 4.39 -10.50 -13.40
C PHE A 312 3.53 -11.27 -14.41
N PHE A 313 3.71 -10.96 -15.71
CA PHE A 313 2.99 -11.63 -16.77
C PHE A 313 3.35 -13.11 -16.96
N TYR A 314 4.51 -13.57 -16.47
CA TYR A 314 4.85 -15.00 -16.41
C TYR A 314 3.92 -15.78 -15.47
N TYR A 315 3.44 -15.13 -14.40
CA TYR A 315 2.53 -15.75 -13.44
C TYR A 315 1.08 -15.75 -13.93
N VAL A 316 0.70 -14.88 -14.88
CA VAL A 316 -0.66 -14.84 -15.43
C VAL A 316 -0.96 -16.15 -16.17
N PRO A 317 -1.98 -16.93 -15.77
CA PRO A 317 -2.26 -18.26 -16.35
C PRO A 317 -2.44 -18.24 -17.86
N VAL A 318 -3.08 -17.19 -18.39
CA VAL A 318 -3.37 -17.02 -19.83
C VAL A 318 -2.09 -16.87 -20.66
N ASN A 319 -1.02 -16.34 -20.10
CA ASN A 319 0.24 -16.14 -20.82
C ASN A 319 1.11 -17.39 -20.87
N LYS A 320 0.91 -18.37 -19.98
CA LYS A 320 1.57 -19.69 -20.08
C LYS A 320 1.14 -20.46 -21.34
N LEU A 321 0.00 -20.09 -21.94
CA LEU A 321 -0.49 -20.64 -23.20
C LEU A 321 0.09 -19.93 -24.44
N ARG A 322 0.63 -18.72 -24.29
CA ARG A 322 1.09 -17.86 -25.41
C ARG A 322 2.60 -17.66 -25.44
N ILE A 323 3.27 -17.74 -24.29
CA ILE A 323 4.72 -17.70 -24.17
C ILE A 323 5.22 -19.14 -24.33
N ARG A 324 5.52 -19.52 -25.58
CA ARG A 324 6.40 -20.67 -25.84
C ARG A 324 7.69 -20.41 -25.05
N PRO A 325 8.20 -21.37 -24.26
CA PRO A 325 9.48 -21.19 -23.60
C PRO A 325 10.54 -21.10 -24.71
N GLU A 326 11.01 -19.91 -25.02
CA GLU A 326 12.34 -19.77 -25.61
C GLU A 326 13.29 -20.34 -24.54
N ASN A 327 13.95 -21.47 -24.79
CA ASN A 327 15.08 -21.85 -23.92
C ASN A 327 14.71 -22.39 -22.53
N PRO A 328 14.41 -23.68 -22.29
CA PRO A 328 14.51 -24.24 -20.92
C PRO A 328 15.90 -24.07 -20.28
N GLU A 329 16.93 -23.70 -21.06
CA GLU A 329 18.25 -23.27 -20.54
C GLU A 329 18.30 -21.80 -20.10
N SER A 330 17.29 -20.98 -20.43
CA SER A 330 17.09 -19.70 -19.76
C SER A 330 16.24 -19.92 -18.52
N GLU A 331 16.81 -20.63 -17.54
CA GLU A 331 16.48 -20.30 -16.16
C GLU A 331 16.52 -18.78 -16.05
N PHE A 332 15.57 -18.20 -15.33
CA PHE A 332 15.67 -16.84 -14.84
C PHE A 332 16.92 -16.82 -13.93
N GLN A 333 18.10 -16.72 -14.53
CA GLN A 333 19.32 -16.38 -13.83
C GLN A 333 18.99 -15.03 -13.22
N VAL A 334 18.74 -15.02 -11.91
CA VAL A 334 18.81 -13.80 -11.11
C VAL A 334 20.09 -13.15 -11.57
N PRO A 335 19.99 -11.99 -12.21
CA PRO A 335 20.98 -11.67 -13.19
C PRO A 335 22.25 -11.32 -12.41
N THR A 336 23.27 -12.19 -12.54
CA THR A 336 24.69 -11.90 -12.33
C THR A 336 25.15 -10.71 -13.20
N VAL A 337 24.23 -10.12 -13.94
CA VAL A 337 24.25 -8.86 -14.67
C VAL A 337 24.67 -7.67 -13.83
N ALA A 338 24.56 -7.64 -12.50
CA ALA A 338 25.24 -6.57 -11.76
C ALA A 338 26.76 -6.57 -12.04
N ALA A 339 27.39 -7.74 -12.25
CA ALA A 339 28.76 -7.83 -12.73
C ALA A 339 28.88 -7.64 -14.25
N GLN A 340 27.98 -8.21 -15.06
CA GLN A 340 28.07 -8.10 -16.54
C GLN A 340 27.65 -6.74 -17.11
N THR A 341 26.60 -6.07 -16.62
CA THR A 341 26.29 -4.68 -17.04
C THR A 341 27.40 -3.73 -16.62
N THR A 342 27.99 -3.95 -15.45
CA THR A 342 29.13 -3.16 -14.97
C THR A 342 30.36 -3.43 -15.85
N ALA A 343 30.64 -4.69 -16.18
CA ALA A 343 31.71 -5.06 -17.13
C ALA A 343 31.48 -4.49 -18.53
N ILE A 344 30.26 -4.57 -19.08
CA ILE A 344 29.91 -3.99 -20.39
C ILE A 344 30.02 -2.46 -20.36
N HIS A 345 29.63 -1.79 -19.26
CA HIS A 345 29.85 -0.34 -19.13
C HIS A 345 31.33 0.00 -19.00
N PHE A 346 32.12 -0.79 -18.27
CA PHE A 346 33.57 -0.59 -18.16
C PHE A 346 34.29 -0.86 -19.47
N GLU A 347 33.88 -1.87 -20.24
CA GLU A 347 34.40 -2.21 -21.56
C GLU A 347 34.01 -1.14 -22.60
N GLN A 348 32.79 -0.60 -22.53
CA GLN A 348 32.39 0.56 -23.34
C GLN A 348 33.16 1.82 -22.96
N LEU A 349 33.50 2.00 -21.68
CA LEU A 349 34.35 3.10 -21.21
C LEU A 349 35.80 2.93 -21.67
N GLU A 350 36.36 1.73 -21.61
CA GLU A 350 37.72 1.44 -22.08
C GLU A 350 37.86 1.70 -23.58
N ASN A 351 36.86 1.29 -24.37
CA ASN A 351 36.80 1.54 -25.81
C ASN A 351 36.55 3.00 -26.21
N LEU A 352 36.15 3.87 -25.29
CA LEU A 352 35.97 5.31 -25.52
C LEU A 352 37.21 6.13 -25.12
N TRP A 353 38.24 5.48 -24.54
CA TRP A 353 39.47 6.11 -24.02
C TRP A 353 40.74 5.72 -24.79
N VAL A 354 40.63 4.83 -25.78
CA VAL A 354 41.61 4.62 -26.87
C VAL A 354 41.17 5.47 -28.05
#